data_AF-A0AAN9VVQ6-F1
#
_entry.id   AF-A0AAN9VVQ6-F1
#
_cell.length_a   1.000
_cell.length_b   1.000
_cell.length_c   1.000
_cell.angle_alpha   90.00
_cell.angle_beta   90.00
_cell.angle_gamma   90.00
#
_symmetry.space_group_name_H-M   'P 1'
#
loop_
_entity.id
_entity.type
_entity.pdbx_description
1 polymer ?
#
loop_
_entity_poly.entity_id
_entity_poly.type
_entity_poly.pdbx_seq_one_letter_code
_entity_poly.pdbx_strand_id
1 'polypeptide(L)'
;MPSRAAGDADAQAAGAGDATALPLDVPEFWPDVAADLRQVTWAHAVNSRADVDAAIQGDAMMLEADVSIAEDGTTPIMAHPPASSSDLTLQQFLDAVVGSGKRKGAKLDFKSTSAFEAAVPVVATAEAQRELQFPLWLNADVVAGPGGAAQPNVSAPRFLALCAERFPGRTLSLGWTTGDAADRYTEQHVEAMQQALRDANVTAQQPLTFAVRAAPAARSRDALLQLLQQRPQATLTLWGAAHDQVDNQQLLQLAQEAGFNRVYVDLPSPVPGLTPGTEALTTTPAAPPAPAAPPAPRPGDPAAPADAPALAPAPAPAAGGQSGAAGLAFSPLLALATLAVAVASALRRL
;
A
#
# COMPACT_ATOMS: atom_id res chain seq x y z
N MET A 1 -15.30 68.25 36.30
CA MET A 1 -15.23 67.89 37.73
C MET A 1 -16.62 67.48 38.19
N PRO A 2 -16.78 66.43 39.02
CA PRO A 2 -17.29 65.12 38.58
C PRO A 2 -18.59 64.69 39.28
N SER A 3 -19.24 63.61 38.80
CA SER A 3 -19.88 62.63 39.69
C SER A 3 -20.04 61.26 39.01
N ARG A 4 -19.64 60.23 39.76
CA ARG A 4 -19.59 58.79 39.50
C ARG A 4 -20.90 58.10 39.90
N ALA A 5 -21.20 56.96 39.24
CA ALA A 5 -21.64 55.66 39.79
C ALA A 5 -22.50 54.94 38.72
N ALA A 6 -22.01 53.89 38.05
CA ALA A 6 -21.90 52.49 38.50
C ALA A 6 -23.25 51.75 38.46
N GLY A 7 -23.30 50.65 37.68
CA GLY A 7 -24.47 49.79 37.52
C GLY A 7 -24.24 48.71 36.46
N ASP A 8 -23.41 47.73 36.84
CA ASP A 8 -23.43 46.30 36.51
C ASP A 8 -23.47 45.82 35.05
N ALA A 9 -22.35 45.18 34.71
CA ALA A 9 -22.19 44.21 33.65
C ALA A 9 -22.85 42.88 34.07
N ASP A 10 -23.59 42.27 33.16
CA ASP A 10 -23.75 40.82 33.13
C ASP A 10 -23.79 40.36 31.67
N ALA A 11 -22.60 40.23 31.10
CA ALA A 11 -22.36 39.52 29.86
C ALA A 11 -21.98 38.09 30.22
N GLN A 12 -22.97 37.20 30.27
CA GLN A 12 -22.70 35.76 30.22
C GLN A 12 -22.33 35.40 28.78
N ALA A 13 -21.03 35.55 28.49
CA ALA A 13 -20.39 34.84 27.39
C ALA A 13 -20.42 33.35 27.73
N ALA A 14 -21.35 32.63 27.10
CA ALA A 14 -21.31 31.18 27.04
C ALA A 14 -19.95 30.79 26.44
N GLY A 15 -19.18 30.03 27.22
CA GLY A 15 -17.84 29.60 26.86
C GLY A 15 -17.85 28.92 25.49
N ALA A 16 -17.10 29.49 24.55
CA ALA A 16 -16.62 28.79 23.38
C ALA A 16 -15.72 27.66 23.89
N GLY A 17 -16.28 26.46 24.01
CA GLY A 17 -15.50 25.25 24.17
C GLY A 17 -14.56 25.16 22.97
N ASP A 18 -13.25 25.13 23.26
CA ASP A 18 -12.21 24.80 22.31
C ASP A 18 -12.54 23.45 21.67
N ALA A 19 -13.01 23.52 20.44
CA ALA A 19 -13.37 22.37 19.64
C ALA A 19 -12.53 22.39 18.38
N THR A 20 -11.21 22.43 18.56
CA THR A 20 -10.29 21.97 17.54
C THR A 20 -10.40 20.45 17.48
N ALA A 21 -11.09 19.93 16.45
CA ALA A 21 -11.09 18.50 16.18
C ALA A 21 -9.63 18.12 15.88
N LEU A 22 -8.96 17.50 16.86
CA LEU A 22 -7.60 17.04 16.69
C LEU A 22 -7.55 16.04 15.54
N PRO A 23 -6.50 16.06 14.71
CA PRO A 23 -6.30 15.04 13.70
C PRO A 23 -6.19 13.68 14.39
N LEU A 24 -7.22 12.84 14.23
CA LEU A 24 -7.20 11.51 14.79
C LEU A 24 -6.34 10.62 13.91
N ASP A 25 -5.08 10.46 14.27
CA ASP A 25 -4.27 9.38 13.72
C ASP A 25 -4.70 8.02 14.31
N VAL A 26 -4.16 6.93 13.76
CA VAL A 26 -4.58 5.57 14.17
C VAL A 26 -4.23 5.28 15.65
N PRO A 27 -3.02 5.56 16.15
CA PRO A 27 -2.69 5.36 17.57
C PRO A 27 -3.49 6.22 18.54
N GLU A 28 -3.83 7.46 18.19
CA GLU A 28 -4.70 8.30 19.02
C GLU A 28 -6.13 7.76 19.03
N PHE A 29 -6.62 7.34 17.87
CA PHE A 29 -7.95 6.78 17.75
C PHE A 29 -8.07 5.37 18.31
N TRP A 30 -7.00 4.58 18.36
CA TRP A 30 -6.90 3.25 18.97
C TRP A 30 -5.60 3.11 19.79
N PRO A 31 -5.60 3.53 21.06
CA PRO A 31 -4.37 3.54 21.88
C PRO A 31 -3.73 2.17 22.08
N ASP A 32 -4.53 1.09 22.06
CA ASP A 32 -4.05 -0.28 22.28
C ASP A 32 -3.11 -0.78 21.18
N VAL A 33 -3.14 -0.18 19.99
CA VAL A 33 -2.22 -0.53 18.89
C VAL A 33 -0.94 0.32 18.88
N ALA A 34 -0.82 1.35 19.73
CA ALA A 34 0.28 2.32 19.67
C ALA A 34 1.69 1.68 19.82
N ALA A 35 1.79 0.58 20.55
CA ALA A 35 3.05 -0.15 20.73
C ALA A 35 3.36 -1.12 19.57
N ASP A 36 2.37 -1.51 18.77
CA ASP A 36 2.50 -2.44 17.66
C ASP A 36 1.39 -2.18 16.62
N LEU A 37 1.73 -1.43 15.57
CA LEU A 37 0.80 -0.99 14.53
C LEU A 37 0.40 -2.11 13.57
N ARG A 38 1.07 -3.26 13.63
CA ARG A 38 0.72 -4.45 12.83
C ARG A 38 -0.62 -5.05 13.28
N GLN A 39 -1.10 -4.67 14.47
CA GLN A 39 -2.42 -5.05 14.99
C GLN A 39 -3.58 -4.34 14.29
N VAL A 40 -3.30 -3.29 13.52
CA VAL A 40 -4.33 -2.60 12.74
C VAL A 40 -4.78 -3.48 11.60
N THR A 41 -6.07 -3.79 11.58
CA THR A 41 -6.68 -4.68 10.58
C THR A 41 -7.36 -3.87 9.47
N TRP A 42 -7.32 -4.44 8.26
CA TRP A 42 -7.76 -3.77 7.03
C TRP A 42 -8.86 -4.59 6.35
N ALA A 43 -9.92 -3.91 5.91
CA ALA A 43 -10.78 -4.41 4.85
C ALA A 43 -10.24 -3.79 3.55
N HIS A 44 -9.73 -4.63 2.65
CA HIS A 44 -9.08 -4.21 1.41
C HIS A 44 -10.08 -4.12 0.27
N ALA A 45 -9.91 -3.14 -0.63
CA ALA A 45 -10.72 -2.94 -1.84
C ALA A 45 -12.23 -2.85 -1.60
N VAL A 46 -12.65 -2.06 -0.60
CA VAL A 46 -14.05 -1.85 -0.20
C VAL A 46 -14.75 -0.91 -1.20
N ASN A 47 -15.04 -1.46 -2.39
CA ASN A 47 -15.40 -0.67 -3.57
C ASN A 47 -16.89 -0.71 -3.94
N SER A 48 -17.73 -1.44 -3.20
CA SER A 48 -19.18 -1.51 -3.43
C SER A 48 -19.97 -1.30 -2.15
N ARG A 49 -21.27 -1.03 -2.27
CA ARG A 49 -22.17 -0.96 -1.09
C ARG A 49 -22.11 -2.24 -0.26
N ALA A 50 -22.10 -3.39 -0.93
CA ALA A 50 -22.05 -4.69 -0.27
C ALA A 50 -20.74 -4.86 0.52
N ASP A 51 -19.62 -4.41 -0.04
CA ASP A 51 -18.32 -4.46 0.65
C ASP A 51 -18.30 -3.53 1.87
N VAL A 52 -18.87 -2.33 1.76
CA VAL A 52 -18.98 -1.39 2.88
C VAL A 52 -19.81 -1.99 4.00
N ASP A 53 -20.98 -2.56 3.70
CA ASP A 53 -21.84 -3.21 4.69
C ASP A 53 -21.09 -4.36 5.39
N ALA A 54 -20.39 -5.20 4.62
CA ALA A 54 -19.59 -6.29 5.16
C ALA A 54 -18.45 -5.79 6.05
N ALA A 55 -17.72 -4.76 5.62
CA ALA A 55 -16.58 -4.21 6.36
C ALA A 55 -17.00 -3.47 7.64
N ILE A 56 -18.15 -2.79 7.63
CA ILE A 56 -18.74 -2.15 8.81
C ILE A 56 -19.13 -3.19 9.86
N GLN A 57 -19.71 -4.32 9.43
CA GLN A 57 -20.13 -5.40 10.35
C GLN A 57 -18.98 -6.30 10.80
N GLY A 58 -17.90 -6.41 10.01
CA GLY A 58 -16.72 -7.18 10.34
C GLY A 58 -15.80 -6.52 11.37
N ASP A 59 -14.67 -7.16 11.64
CA ASP A 59 -13.71 -6.76 12.68
C ASP A 59 -12.58 -5.84 12.16
N ALA A 60 -12.57 -5.51 10.86
CA ALA A 60 -11.58 -4.61 10.28
C ALA A 60 -11.63 -3.22 10.93
N MET A 61 -10.48 -2.66 11.30
CA MET A 61 -10.38 -1.32 11.87
C MET A 61 -10.46 -0.24 10.78
N MET A 62 -9.74 -0.45 9.68
CA MET A 62 -9.62 0.48 8.56
C MET A 62 -10.27 -0.09 7.30
N LEU A 63 -11.07 0.72 6.60
CA LEU A 63 -11.63 0.41 5.29
C LEU A 63 -10.78 1.08 4.22
N GLU A 64 -10.08 0.29 3.43
CA GLU A 64 -9.34 0.77 2.26
C GLU A 64 -10.25 0.67 1.02
N ALA A 65 -10.35 1.75 0.25
CA ALA A 65 -11.19 1.81 -0.93
C ALA A 65 -10.50 2.61 -2.04
N ASP A 66 -10.61 2.10 -3.26
CA ASP A 66 -10.05 2.71 -4.46
C ASP A 66 -10.95 3.87 -4.93
N VAL A 67 -10.37 5.03 -5.18
CA VAL A 67 -11.11 6.20 -5.67
C VAL A 67 -10.75 6.47 -7.13
N SER A 68 -11.74 6.29 -8.00
CA SER A 68 -11.66 6.61 -9.43
C SER A 68 -12.66 7.71 -9.80
N ILE A 69 -12.48 8.29 -10.99
CA ILE A 69 -13.45 9.24 -11.56
C ILE A 69 -14.46 8.47 -12.41
N ALA A 70 -15.74 8.76 -12.24
CA ALA A 70 -16.79 8.19 -13.07
C ALA A 70 -16.67 8.65 -14.54
N GLU A 71 -17.39 7.99 -15.44
CA GLU A 71 -17.41 8.33 -16.87
C GLU A 71 -17.90 9.75 -17.16
N ASP A 72 -18.67 10.36 -16.24
CA ASP A 72 -19.09 11.76 -16.32
C ASP A 72 -17.93 12.76 -16.13
N GLY A 73 -16.74 12.29 -15.73
CA GLY A 73 -15.53 13.07 -15.53
C GLY A 73 -15.54 13.98 -14.30
N THR A 74 -16.55 13.90 -13.44
CA THR A 74 -16.77 14.83 -12.31
C THR A 74 -17.11 14.14 -10.99
N THR A 75 -17.65 12.93 -11.01
CA THR A 75 -18.08 12.22 -9.80
C THR A 75 -16.99 11.25 -9.30
N PRO A 76 -16.45 11.44 -8.09
CA PRO A 76 -15.55 10.45 -7.48
C PRO A 76 -16.35 9.24 -6.98
N ILE A 77 -15.93 8.05 -7.38
CA ILE A 77 -16.58 6.77 -7.11
C ILE A 77 -15.62 5.75 -6.50
N MET A 78 -16.14 4.82 -5.70
CA MET A 78 -15.34 3.72 -5.15
C MET A 78 -15.18 2.67 -6.24
N ALA A 79 -14.02 2.59 -6.88
CA ALA A 79 -13.76 1.69 -8.00
C ALA A 79 -12.26 1.52 -8.27
N HIS A 80 -11.83 0.27 -8.46
CA HIS A 80 -10.50 -0.05 -8.97
C HIS A 80 -10.50 -0.07 -10.52
N PRO A 81 -9.53 0.57 -11.20
CA PRO A 81 -9.37 0.48 -12.65
C PRO A 81 -9.30 -0.98 -13.15
N PRO A 82 -9.85 -1.28 -14.33
CA PRO A 82 -10.39 -0.35 -15.33
C PRO A 82 -11.86 0.05 -15.08
N ALA A 83 -12.46 -0.27 -13.93
CA ALA A 83 -13.83 0.11 -13.66
C ALA A 83 -13.98 1.65 -13.57
N SER A 84 -14.89 2.18 -14.39
CA SER A 84 -15.29 3.60 -14.46
C SER A 84 -16.71 3.83 -13.95
N SER A 85 -17.34 2.80 -13.40
CA SER A 85 -18.67 2.83 -12.79
C SER A 85 -18.66 2.07 -11.47
N SER A 86 -19.52 2.47 -10.54
CA SER A 86 -19.70 1.85 -9.23
C SER A 86 -21.12 2.12 -8.75
N ASP A 87 -21.64 1.25 -7.88
CA ASP A 87 -22.89 1.50 -7.16
C ASP A 87 -22.71 2.45 -5.97
N LEU A 88 -21.48 2.89 -5.70
CA LEU A 88 -21.07 3.63 -4.53
C LEU A 88 -20.20 4.85 -4.89
N THR A 89 -20.70 6.06 -4.60
CA THR A 89 -19.91 7.29 -4.70
C THR A 89 -19.03 7.48 -3.46
N LEU A 90 -18.00 8.34 -3.54
CA LEU A 90 -17.20 8.72 -2.38
C LEU A 90 -18.05 9.32 -1.25
N GLN A 91 -18.99 10.21 -1.58
CA GLN A 91 -19.88 10.80 -0.57
C GLN A 91 -20.65 9.70 0.16
N GLN A 92 -21.24 8.76 -0.57
CA GLN A 92 -22.01 7.67 0.02
C GLN A 92 -21.15 6.72 0.85
N PHE A 93 -19.90 6.48 0.44
CA PHE A 93 -18.93 5.73 1.24
C PHE A 93 -18.66 6.43 2.57
N LEU A 94 -18.35 7.73 2.55
CA LEU A 94 -18.10 8.51 3.78
C LEU A 94 -19.35 8.56 4.67
N ASP A 95 -20.52 8.82 4.10
CA ASP A 95 -21.80 8.84 4.82
C ASP A 95 -22.07 7.50 5.51
N ALA A 96 -21.76 6.38 4.84
CA ALA A 96 -21.94 5.05 5.42
C ALA A 96 -20.97 4.79 6.59
N VAL A 97 -19.70 5.18 6.46
CA VAL A 97 -18.72 5.03 7.55
C VAL A 97 -19.11 5.90 8.75
N VAL A 98 -19.42 7.18 8.53
CA VAL A 98 -19.88 8.14 9.55
C VAL A 98 -21.17 7.65 10.22
N GLY A 99 -22.16 7.27 9.41
CA GLY A 99 -23.49 6.87 9.87
C GLY A 99 -23.55 5.49 10.51
N SER A 100 -22.50 4.67 10.40
CA SER A 100 -22.46 3.32 10.95
C SER A 100 -22.53 3.26 12.48
N GLY A 101 -22.09 4.33 13.17
CA GLY A 101 -21.87 4.33 14.61
C GLY A 101 -20.80 3.34 15.10
N LYS A 102 -20.06 2.71 14.18
CA LYS A 102 -18.96 1.80 14.49
C LYS A 102 -17.65 2.57 14.55
N ARG A 103 -16.71 2.08 15.37
CA ARG A 103 -15.37 2.63 15.46
C ARG A 103 -14.53 2.11 14.29
N LYS A 104 -14.58 2.84 13.18
CA LYS A 104 -13.90 2.52 11.91
C LYS A 104 -13.09 3.72 11.44
N GLY A 105 -12.03 3.48 10.68
CA GLY A 105 -11.31 4.49 9.92
C GLY A 105 -11.34 4.16 8.43
N ALA A 106 -10.79 5.04 7.60
CA ALA A 106 -10.80 4.88 6.16
C ALA A 106 -9.46 5.27 5.51
N LYS A 107 -9.13 4.60 4.41
CA LYS A 107 -8.00 4.91 3.54
C LYS A 107 -8.51 5.01 2.11
N LEU A 108 -8.40 6.20 1.52
CA LEU A 108 -8.85 6.49 0.16
C LEU A 108 -7.67 6.37 -0.79
N ASP A 109 -7.65 5.36 -1.66
CA ASP A 109 -6.58 5.14 -2.65
C ASP A 109 -6.92 5.77 -4.00
N PHE A 110 -6.39 6.97 -4.25
CA PHE A 110 -6.68 7.74 -5.45
C PHE A 110 -5.93 7.20 -6.67
N LYS A 111 -6.67 6.82 -7.70
CA LYS A 111 -6.13 6.20 -8.91
C LYS A 111 -5.74 7.17 -10.01
N SER A 112 -6.13 8.43 -9.88
CA SER A 112 -5.75 9.51 -10.80
C SER A 112 -5.80 10.88 -10.13
N THR A 113 -5.07 11.84 -10.71
CA THR A 113 -5.14 13.25 -10.29
C THR A 113 -6.57 13.80 -10.35
N SER A 114 -7.32 13.47 -11.41
CA SER A 114 -8.71 13.95 -11.56
C SER A 114 -9.65 13.39 -10.50
N ALA A 115 -9.50 12.10 -10.13
CA ALA A 115 -10.29 11.50 -9.06
C ALA A 115 -10.02 12.20 -7.71
N PHE A 116 -8.75 12.49 -7.41
CA PHE A 116 -8.38 13.22 -6.21
C PHE A 116 -8.94 14.64 -6.21
N GLU A 117 -8.79 15.40 -7.30
CA GLU A 117 -9.31 16.77 -7.40
C GLU A 117 -10.84 16.83 -7.23
N ALA A 118 -11.57 15.88 -7.81
CA ALA A 118 -13.02 15.75 -7.63
C ALA A 118 -13.42 15.36 -6.20
N ALA A 119 -12.57 14.59 -5.51
CA ALA A 119 -12.78 14.18 -4.12
C ALA A 119 -12.53 15.29 -3.09
N VAL A 120 -11.61 16.25 -3.37
CA VAL A 120 -11.29 17.35 -2.45
C VAL A 120 -12.52 18.07 -1.90
N PRO A 121 -13.49 18.56 -2.71
CA PRO A 121 -14.67 19.25 -2.17
C PRO A 121 -15.57 18.33 -1.33
N VAL A 122 -15.64 17.03 -1.65
CA VAL A 122 -16.44 16.04 -0.90
C VAL A 122 -15.84 15.86 0.50
N VAL A 123 -14.55 15.54 0.57
CA VAL A 123 -13.85 15.33 1.85
C VAL A 123 -13.84 16.60 2.69
N ALA A 124 -13.53 17.75 2.08
CA ALA A 124 -13.46 19.02 2.81
C ALA A 124 -14.82 19.46 3.38
N THR A 125 -15.92 19.17 2.69
CA THR A 125 -17.27 19.41 3.20
C THR A 125 -17.53 18.57 4.46
N ALA A 126 -17.26 17.26 4.39
CA ALA A 126 -17.44 16.34 5.51
C ALA A 126 -16.53 16.70 6.72
N GLU A 127 -15.31 17.19 6.46
CA GLU A 127 -14.44 17.73 7.51
C GLU A 127 -15.01 19.00 8.15
N ALA A 128 -15.47 19.95 7.34
CA ALA A 128 -16.05 21.20 7.83
C ALA A 128 -17.32 20.97 8.66
N GLN A 129 -18.08 19.93 8.34
CA GLN A 129 -19.24 19.46 9.09
C GLN A 129 -18.86 18.66 10.36
N ARG A 130 -17.56 18.42 10.59
CA ARG A 130 -17.01 17.65 11.71
C ARG A 130 -17.53 16.21 11.76
N GLU A 131 -17.81 15.63 10.60
CA GLU A 131 -18.29 14.26 10.47
C GLU A 131 -17.13 13.26 10.51
N LEU A 132 -15.96 13.68 9.99
CA LEU A 132 -14.76 12.85 9.87
C LEU A 132 -13.93 12.80 11.16
N GLN A 133 -14.57 12.34 12.26
CA GLN A 133 -13.97 12.13 13.59
C GLN A 133 -13.34 10.73 13.73
N PHE A 134 -12.65 10.29 12.68
CA PHE A 134 -11.92 9.03 12.63
C PHE A 134 -10.65 9.18 11.79
N PRO A 135 -9.71 8.21 11.86
CA PRO A 135 -8.53 8.21 11.02
C PRO A 135 -8.89 8.10 9.54
N LEU A 136 -8.61 9.17 8.80
CA LEU A 136 -8.76 9.22 7.35
C LEU A 136 -7.39 9.37 6.71
N TRP A 137 -7.06 8.43 5.84
CA TRP A 137 -5.80 8.38 5.10
C TRP A 137 -6.03 8.72 3.63
N LEU A 138 -5.16 9.55 3.07
CA LEU A 138 -5.15 9.92 1.66
C LEU A 138 -4.00 9.17 1.00
N ASN A 139 -4.31 8.13 0.24
CA ASN A 139 -3.33 7.25 -0.40
C ASN A 139 -3.19 7.56 -1.89
N ALA A 140 -1.95 7.56 -2.39
CA ALA A 140 -1.69 7.62 -3.82
C ALA A 140 -0.27 7.14 -4.16
N ASP A 141 -0.14 6.48 -5.31
CA ASP A 141 1.15 6.27 -5.96
C ASP A 141 1.59 7.55 -6.69
N VAL A 142 2.58 8.25 -6.12
CA VAL A 142 2.99 9.59 -6.57
C VAL A 142 4.35 9.63 -7.25
N VAL A 143 5.14 8.56 -7.13
CA VAL A 143 6.47 8.44 -7.75
C VAL A 143 6.64 7.09 -8.46
N ALA A 144 7.57 7.01 -9.41
CA ALA A 144 7.84 5.78 -10.13
C ALA A 144 8.61 4.78 -9.23
N GLY A 145 8.17 3.52 -9.22
CA GLY A 145 8.79 2.46 -8.43
C GLY A 145 9.24 1.24 -9.23
N PRO A 146 9.64 0.17 -8.52
CA PRO A 146 10.19 -1.04 -9.12
C PRO A 146 9.19 -1.68 -10.10
N GLY A 147 9.60 -1.80 -11.37
CA GLY A 147 8.78 -2.41 -12.43
C GLY A 147 7.49 -1.66 -12.77
N GLY A 148 7.21 -0.53 -12.13
CA GLY A 148 5.99 0.25 -12.32
C GLY A 148 6.06 1.21 -13.50
N ALA A 149 4.94 1.87 -13.77
CA ALA A 149 4.89 2.93 -14.77
C ALA A 149 5.83 4.10 -14.40
N ALA A 150 6.63 4.56 -15.38
CA ALA A 150 7.55 5.67 -15.18
C ALA A 150 6.85 7.01 -14.90
N GLN A 151 5.57 7.12 -15.27
CA GLN A 151 4.71 8.27 -14.99
C GLN A 151 3.51 7.80 -14.18
N PRO A 152 3.45 8.14 -12.87
CA PRO A 152 2.28 7.87 -12.05
C PRO A 152 1.03 8.64 -12.55
N ASN A 153 -0.14 8.05 -12.36
CA ASN A 153 -1.42 8.69 -12.73
C ASN A 153 -1.80 9.84 -11.77
N VAL A 154 -1.18 9.89 -10.59
CA VAL A 154 -1.33 10.94 -9.60
C VAL A 154 -0.09 11.84 -9.62
N SER A 155 -0.30 13.13 -9.93
CA SER A 155 0.76 14.13 -9.94
C SER A 155 1.18 14.47 -8.50
N ALA A 156 2.42 14.11 -8.12
CA ALA A 156 2.94 14.39 -6.77
C ALA A 156 2.84 15.87 -6.39
N PRO A 157 3.27 16.84 -7.24
CA PRO A 157 3.15 18.26 -6.89
C PRO A 157 1.72 18.67 -6.63
N ARG A 158 0.76 18.16 -7.42
CA ARG A 158 -0.65 18.51 -7.27
C ARG A 158 -1.28 17.88 -6.04
N PHE A 159 -1.04 16.58 -5.84
CA PHE A 159 -1.56 15.82 -4.72
C PHE A 159 -1.08 16.38 -3.37
N LEU A 160 0.23 16.57 -3.22
CA LEU A 160 0.83 17.02 -1.97
C LEU A 160 0.48 18.47 -1.66
N ALA A 161 0.45 19.37 -2.66
CA ALA A 161 0.07 20.76 -2.43
C ALA A 161 -1.37 20.90 -1.91
N LEU A 162 -2.33 20.18 -2.53
CA LEU A 162 -3.71 20.17 -2.08
C LEU A 162 -3.88 19.51 -0.71
N CYS A 163 -3.15 18.42 -0.42
CA CYS A 163 -3.16 17.81 0.90
C CYS A 163 -2.66 18.79 1.98
N ALA A 164 -1.56 19.49 1.73
CA ALA A 164 -1.03 20.48 2.66
C ALA A 164 -1.99 21.67 2.88
N GLU A 165 -2.66 22.12 1.80
CA GLU A 165 -3.62 23.23 1.86
C GLU A 165 -4.93 22.85 2.55
N ARG A 166 -5.47 21.66 2.25
CA ARG A 166 -6.85 21.29 2.57
C ARG A 166 -6.94 20.29 3.71
N PHE A 167 -5.93 19.44 3.89
CA PHE A 167 -5.96 18.28 4.79
C PHE A 167 -4.68 18.16 5.66
N PRO A 168 -4.19 19.25 6.30
CA PRO A 168 -2.91 19.24 7.02
C PRO A 168 -2.85 18.26 8.20
N GLY A 169 -4.01 17.84 8.71
CA GLY A 169 -4.13 16.86 9.79
C GLY A 169 -4.32 15.41 9.34
N ARG A 170 -4.52 15.13 8.05
CA ARG A 170 -4.77 13.77 7.56
C ARG A 170 -3.48 13.01 7.30
N THR A 171 -3.53 11.69 7.47
CA THR A 171 -2.36 10.86 7.17
C THR A 171 -2.20 10.72 5.67
N LEU A 172 -1.03 11.11 5.16
CA LEU A 172 -0.66 10.85 3.78
C LEU A 172 -0.07 9.43 3.69
N SER A 173 -0.60 8.62 2.78
CA SER A 173 -0.10 7.28 2.49
C SER A 173 0.51 7.27 1.10
N LEU A 174 1.80 7.56 1.01
CA LEU A 174 2.47 7.80 -0.27
C LEU A 174 3.12 6.52 -0.78
N GLY A 175 2.76 6.13 -2.00
CA GLY A 175 3.26 4.94 -2.66
C GLY A 175 4.10 5.23 -3.90
N TRP A 176 4.56 4.13 -4.48
CA TRP A 176 5.24 4.12 -5.77
C TRP A 176 4.45 3.23 -6.73
N THR A 177 4.43 3.59 -8.01
CA THR A 177 3.95 2.64 -9.02
C THR A 177 4.79 1.37 -8.97
N THR A 178 4.15 0.20 -8.95
CA THR A 178 4.86 -1.09 -8.96
C THR A 178 4.32 -2.01 -10.04
N GLY A 179 5.21 -2.81 -10.64
CA GLY A 179 4.82 -3.85 -11.60
C GLY A 179 4.95 -5.24 -11.00
N ASP A 180 4.38 -6.24 -11.66
CA ASP A 180 4.40 -7.63 -11.17
C ASP A 180 5.81 -8.24 -11.14
N ALA A 181 6.72 -7.77 -11.99
CA ALA A 181 8.13 -8.19 -12.01
C ALA A 181 9.05 -7.25 -11.20
N ALA A 182 8.50 -6.54 -10.19
CA ALA A 182 9.24 -5.64 -9.32
C ALA A 182 10.38 -6.36 -8.57
N ASP A 183 11.63 -5.96 -8.81
CA ASP A 183 12.79 -6.49 -8.06
C ASP A 183 12.85 -5.90 -6.65
N ARG A 184 13.30 -4.64 -6.51
CA ARG A 184 13.49 -3.99 -5.21
C ARG A 184 13.40 -2.47 -5.32
N TYR A 185 13.03 -1.83 -4.22
CA TYR A 185 13.22 -0.40 -4.03
C TYR A 185 14.72 -0.11 -3.94
N THR A 186 15.14 0.99 -4.56
CA THR A 186 16.54 1.41 -4.69
C THR A 186 16.71 2.76 -4.01
N GLU A 187 17.94 3.19 -3.80
CA GLU A 187 18.24 4.55 -3.33
C GLU A 187 17.61 5.61 -4.24
N GLN A 188 17.55 5.37 -5.56
CA GLN A 188 16.90 6.28 -6.50
C GLN A 188 15.39 6.39 -6.25
N HIS A 189 14.70 5.28 -5.93
CA HIS A 189 13.28 5.31 -5.58
C HIS A 189 13.03 6.09 -4.28
N VAL A 190 13.91 5.92 -3.29
CA VAL A 190 13.89 6.64 -2.01
C VAL A 190 14.15 8.12 -2.21
N GLU A 191 15.13 8.47 -3.05
CA GLU A 191 15.47 9.86 -3.36
C GLU A 191 14.34 10.56 -4.12
N ALA A 192 13.69 9.88 -5.07
CA ALA A 192 12.54 10.44 -5.79
C ALA A 192 11.38 10.79 -4.84
N MET A 193 11.07 9.91 -3.89
CA MET A 193 10.04 10.17 -2.87
C MET A 193 10.43 11.36 -1.98
N GLN A 194 11.68 11.39 -1.50
CA GLN A 194 12.15 12.53 -0.70
C GLN A 194 12.12 13.84 -1.48
N GLN A 195 12.49 13.82 -2.75
CA GLN A 195 12.45 14.99 -3.62
C GLN A 195 11.02 15.53 -3.75
N ALA A 196 10.04 14.64 -3.99
CA ALA A 196 8.62 15.03 -4.02
C ALA A 196 8.15 15.68 -2.71
N LEU A 197 8.55 15.12 -1.55
CA LEU A 197 8.26 15.70 -0.24
C LEU A 197 8.89 17.08 -0.05
N ARG A 198 10.15 17.26 -0.48
CA ARG A 198 10.86 18.56 -0.39
C ARG A 198 10.23 19.61 -1.30
N ASP A 199 9.94 19.26 -2.55
CA ASP A 199 9.36 20.20 -3.52
C ASP A 199 7.99 20.70 -3.10
N ALA A 200 7.20 19.84 -2.44
CA ALA A 200 5.90 20.21 -1.87
C ALA A 200 5.98 20.80 -0.45
N ASN A 201 7.18 20.99 0.10
CA ASN A 201 7.41 21.48 1.47
C ASN A 201 6.64 20.69 2.55
N VAL A 202 6.53 19.37 2.39
CA VAL A 202 5.85 18.52 3.37
C VAL A 202 6.61 18.53 4.69
N THR A 203 6.01 19.17 5.69
CA THR A 203 6.63 19.36 7.01
C THR A 203 6.83 18.03 7.73
N ALA A 204 7.66 18.03 8.77
CA ALA A 204 7.84 16.84 9.60
C ALA A 204 6.55 16.47 10.36
N GLN A 205 5.72 17.47 10.67
CA GLN A 205 4.48 17.33 11.44
C GLN A 205 3.33 16.68 10.65
N GLN A 206 3.37 16.70 9.31
CA GLN A 206 2.37 16.01 8.49
C GLN A 206 2.44 14.50 8.77
N PRO A 207 1.36 13.86 9.26
CA PRO A 207 1.35 12.43 9.46
C PRO A 207 1.55 11.70 8.13
N LEU A 208 2.51 10.78 8.10
CA LEU A 208 3.01 10.18 6.87
C LEU A 208 3.26 8.68 7.06
N THR A 209 2.79 7.89 6.10
CA THR A 209 3.20 6.51 5.90
C THR A 209 3.66 6.30 4.47
N PHE A 210 4.65 5.44 4.28
CA PHE A 210 5.08 5.02 2.95
C PHE A 210 4.43 3.67 2.61
N ALA A 211 3.54 3.67 1.64
CA ALA A 211 2.87 2.47 1.14
C ALA A 211 3.82 1.72 0.21
N VAL A 212 4.37 0.61 0.69
CA VAL A 212 5.34 -0.21 -0.05
C VAL A 212 4.78 -1.60 -0.34
N ARG A 213 4.89 -2.05 -1.58
CA ARG A 213 4.49 -3.40 -1.97
C ARG A 213 5.45 -4.41 -1.34
N ALA A 214 4.90 -5.42 -0.67
CA ALA A 214 5.62 -6.34 0.18
C ALA A 214 6.67 -7.17 -0.56
N ALA A 215 6.33 -7.63 -1.78
CA ALA A 215 7.24 -8.43 -2.60
C ALA A 215 8.60 -7.75 -2.89
N PRO A 216 8.66 -6.52 -3.43
CA PRO A 216 9.91 -5.81 -3.55
C PRO A 216 10.47 -5.33 -2.20
N ALA A 217 9.61 -4.95 -1.24
CA ALA A 217 10.06 -4.48 0.08
C ALA A 217 10.94 -5.51 0.82
N ALA A 218 10.61 -6.80 0.71
CA ALA A 218 11.40 -7.88 1.29
C ALA A 218 12.88 -7.87 0.83
N ARG A 219 13.19 -7.35 -0.36
CA ARG A 219 14.56 -7.24 -0.90
C ARG A 219 15.15 -5.81 -0.79
N SER A 220 14.51 -4.94 -0.02
CA SER A 220 14.78 -3.49 -0.03
C SER A 220 15.13 -2.91 1.35
N ARG A 221 15.59 -3.77 2.27
CA ARG A 221 15.82 -3.42 3.67
C ARG A 221 16.56 -2.09 3.85
N ASP A 222 17.76 -1.98 3.27
CA ASP A 222 18.62 -0.81 3.50
C ASP A 222 18.00 0.49 2.98
N ALA A 223 17.41 0.45 1.78
CA ALA A 223 16.75 1.61 1.19
C ALA A 223 15.54 2.08 2.02
N LEU A 224 14.70 1.15 2.48
CA LEU A 224 13.51 1.51 3.25
C LEU A 224 13.84 1.98 4.68
N LEU A 225 14.86 1.40 5.31
CA LEU A 225 15.34 1.88 6.61
C LEU A 225 15.99 3.26 6.49
N GLN A 226 16.75 3.53 5.43
CA GLN A 226 17.28 4.86 5.14
C GLN A 226 16.16 5.90 5.00
N LEU A 227 15.09 5.57 4.27
CA LEU A 227 13.93 6.45 4.12
C LEU A 227 13.30 6.79 5.48
N LEU A 228 13.13 5.79 6.35
CA LEU A 228 12.59 6.00 7.70
C LEU A 228 13.53 6.78 8.63
N GLN A 229 14.84 6.71 8.43
CA GLN A 229 15.82 7.51 9.17
C GLN A 229 15.74 8.99 8.78
N GLN A 230 15.51 9.29 7.50
CA GLN A 230 15.34 10.66 7.00
C GLN A 230 13.97 11.26 7.35
N ARG A 231 12.97 10.42 7.62
CA ARG A 231 11.63 10.81 8.11
C ARG A 231 11.28 10.07 9.41
N PRO A 232 11.84 10.46 10.56
CA PRO A 232 11.71 9.71 11.82
C PRO A 232 10.28 9.53 12.32
N GLN A 233 9.37 10.46 12.00
CA GLN A 233 7.95 10.40 12.39
C GLN A 233 7.10 9.60 11.39
N ALA A 234 7.65 9.21 10.24
CA ALA A 234 6.93 8.41 9.27
C ALA A 234 6.88 6.93 9.66
N THR A 235 5.90 6.23 9.10
CA THR A 235 5.70 4.78 9.22
C THR A 235 5.84 4.11 7.85
N LEU A 236 5.90 2.77 7.84
CA LEU A 236 5.73 1.97 6.63
C LEU A 236 4.36 1.28 6.66
N THR A 237 3.70 1.21 5.51
CA THR A 237 2.54 0.35 5.29
C THR A 237 2.93 -0.70 4.26
N LEU A 238 3.06 -1.95 4.72
CA LEU A 238 3.37 -3.09 3.86
C LEU A 238 2.06 -3.59 3.24
N TRP A 239 1.89 -3.45 1.92
CA TRP A 239 0.72 -3.94 1.20
C TRP A 239 1.08 -5.04 0.19
N GLY A 240 0.14 -5.89 -0.21
CA GLY A 240 0.44 -6.94 -1.19
C GLY A 240 -0.78 -7.40 -1.98
N ALA A 241 -0.55 -7.89 -3.19
CA ALA A 241 -1.59 -8.54 -3.99
C ALA A 241 -1.63 -10.05 -3.70
N ALA A 242 -2.77 -10.70 -3.93
CA ALA A 242 -2.93 -12.13 -3.66
C ALA A 242 -1.95 -13.03 -4.45
N HIS A 243 -1.46 -12.56 -5.59
CA HIS A 243 -0.48 -13.25 -6.43
C HIS A 243 0.98 -12.93 -6.08
N ASP A 244 1.25 -12.06 -5.10
CA ASP A 244 2.60 -11.67 -4.75
C ASP A 244 3.37 -12.83 -4.11
N GLN A 245 4.58 -13.07 -4.62
CA GLN A 245 5.55 -13.96 -3.99
C GLN A 245 6.45 -13.16 -3.05
N VAL A 246 6.22 -13.31 -1.76
CA VAL A 246 6.89 -12.54 -0.70
C VAL A 246 7.83 -13.44 0.08
N ASP A 247 9.07 -12.99 0.26
CA ASP A 247 9.98 -13.60 1.24
C ASP A 247 9.58 -13.12 2.64
N ASN A 248 8.79 -13.95 3.31
CA ASN A 248 8.23 -13.64 4.63
C ASN A 248 9.31 -13.42 5.71
N GLN A 249 10.44 -14.11 5.61
CA GLN A 249 11.52 -13.98 6.60
C GLN A 249 12.20 -12.62 6.46
N GLN A 250 12.52 -12.22 5.22
CA GLN A 250 13.13 -10.91 4.98
C GLN A 250 12.16 -9.77 5.27
N LEU A 251 10.86 -9.95 4.96
CA LEU A 251 9.85 -8.95 5.28
C LEU A 251 9.66 -8.76 6.80
N LEU A 252 9.65 -9.87 7.57
CA LEU A 252 9.62 -9.82 9.03
C LEU A 252 10.86 -9.11 9.58
N GLN A 253 12.05 -9.42 9.05
CA GLN A 253 13.28 -8.76 9.46
C GLN A 253 13.23 -7.25 9.21
N LEU A 254 12.75 -6.80 8.04
CA LEU A 254 12.53 -5.39 7.75
C LEU A 254 11.59 -4.75 8.80
N ALA A 255 10.48 -5.41 9.11
CA ALA A 255 9.51 -4.88 10.08
C ALA A 255 10.09 -4.78 11.50
N GLN A 256 10.88 -5.77 11.92
CA GLN A 256 11.54 -5.77 13.23
C GLN A 256 12.51 -4.59 13.38
N GLU A 257 13.28 -4.32 12.33
CA GLU A 257 14.29 -3.27 12.35
C GLU A 257 13.72 -1.86 12.15
N ALA A 258 12.62 -1.74 11.40
CA ALA A 258 11.85 -0.50 11.32
C ALA A 258 11.17 -0.16 12.67
N GLY A 259 10.84 -1.18 13.44
CA GLY A 259 10.08 -1.11 14.69
C GLY A 259 8.59 -1.36 14.44
N PHE A 260 8.00 -2.28 15.20
CA PHE A 260 6.59 -2.66 15.04
C PHE A 260 5.60 -1.53 15.34
N ASN A 261 5.99 -0.56 16.17
CA ASN A 261 5.25 0.68 16.39
C ASN A 261 5.32 1.67 15.21
N ARG A 262 5.93 1.28 14.09
CA ARG A 262 6.07 2.08 12.86
C ARG A 262 5.71 1.31 11.59
N VAL A 263 5.11 0.12 11.71
CA VAL A 263 4.80 -0.74 10.57
C VAL A 263 3.34 -1.18 10.61
N TYR A 264 2.57 -0.79 9.60
CA TYR A 264 1.26 -1.34 9.30
C TYR A 264 1.38 -2.49 8.29
N VAL A 265 0.46 -3.46 8.37
CA VAL A 265 0.45 -4.66 7.53
C VAL A 265 -0.93 -4.84 6.90
N ASP A 266 -1.03 -4.64 5.59
CA ASP A 266 -2.23 -4.80 4.75
C ASP A 266 -1.97 -5.88 3.69
N LEU A 267 -1.91 -7.14 4.16
CA LEU A 267 -1.58 -8.30 3.31
C LEU A 267 -2.80 -9.21 3.13
N PRO A 268 -2.96 -9.82 1.94
CA PRO A 268 -4.12 -10.66 1.60
C PRO A 268 -4.13 -11.99 2.37
N SER A 269 -3.01 -12.35 3.00
CA SER A 269 -2.89 -13.54 3.83
C SER A 269 -1.97 -13.28 5.01
N PRO A 270 -2.25 -13.86 6.18
CA PRO A 270 -1.39 -13.71 7.34
C PRO A 270 0.03 -14.23 7.08
N VAL A 271 1.03 -13.47 7.51
CA VAL A 271 2.44 -13.85 7.42
C VAL A 271 2.95 -14.23 8.81
N PRO A 272 3.46 -15.47 9.02
CA PRO A 272 3.94 -15.94 10.32
C PRO A 272 4.94 -14.96 10.97
N GLY A 273 4.61 -14.53 12.20
CA GLY A 273 5.42 -13.60 13.00
C GLY A 273 5.31 -12.13 12.61
N LEU A 274 4.91 -11.82 11.37
CA LEU A 274 4.65 -10.45 10.92
C LEU A 274 3.21 -10.02 11.25
N THR A 275 2.24 -10.89 10.98
CA THR A 275 0.84 -10.68 11.35
C THR A 275 0.64 -11.12 12.82
N PRO A 276 0.18 -10.23 13.72
CA PRO A 276 -0.04 -10.59 15.12
C PRO A 276 -0.95 -11.82 15.28
N GLY A 277 -0.62 -12.72 16.21
CA GLY A 277 -1.38 -13.95 16.47
C GLY A 277 -1.00 -15.15 15.59
N THR A 278 -0.03 -14.99 14.70
CA THR A 278 0.48 -16.07 13.83
C THR A 278 1.80 -16.68 14.29
N GLU A 279 2.27 -16.34 15.49
CA GLU A 279 3.58 -16.74 16.01
C GLU A 279 3.70 -18.26 16.14
N ALA A 280 2.59 -18.96 16.43
CA ALA A 280 2.52 -20.41 16.49
C ALA A 280 2.66 -21.11 15.13
N LEU A 281 2.47 -20.40 14.01
CA LEU A 281 2.62 -20.96 12.65
C LEU A 281 4.10 -21.08 12.22
N THR A 282 5.03 -20.65 13.05
CA THR A 282 6.49 -20.73 12.81
C THR A 282 7.08 -22.11 13.10
N THR A 283 6.30 -23.08 13.57
CA THR A 283 6.81 -24.44 13.79
C THR A 283 7.03 -25.14 12.45
N THR A 284 8.30 -25.18 12.04
CA THR A 284 8.84 -26.11 11.04
C THR A 284 8.22 -27.50 11.23
N PRO A 285 7.80 -28.23 10.18
CA PRO A 285 7.46 -29.64 10.34
C PRO A 285 8.67 -30.32 10.97
N ALA A 286 8.46 -31.02 12.08
CA ALA A 286 9.52 -31.80 12.71
C ALA A 286 10.21 -32.63 11.63
N ALA A 287 11.54 -32.52 11.56
CA ALA A 287 12.34 -33.35 10.66
C ALA A 287 11.87 -34.81 10.83
N PRO A 288 11.64 -35.55 9.72
CA PRO A 288 11.25 -36.95 9.84
C PRO A 288 12.28 -37.65 10.73
N PRO A 289 11.84 -38.54 11.64
CA PRO A 289 12.76 -39.24 12.53
C PRO A 289 13.87 -39.87 11.70
N ALA A 290 15.11 -39.71 12.16
CA ALA A 290 16.27 -40.31 11.51
C ALA A 290 15.97 -41.80 11.23
N PRO A 291 16.31 -42.32 10.05
CA PRO A 291 16.07 -43.71 9.73
C PRO A 291 16.71 -44.58 10.81
N ALA A 292 15.93 -45.54 11.32
CA ALA A 292 16.39 -46.45 12.37
C ALA A 292 17.72 -47.08 11.95
N ALA A 293 18.69 -47.05 12.87
CA ALA A 293 19.98 -47.69 12.66
C ALA A 293 19.76 -49.15 12.23
N PRO A 294 20.50 -49.65 11.22
CA PRO A 294 20.36 -51.03 10.78
C PRO A 294 20.63 -51.98 11.97
N PRO A 295 19.90 -53.10 12.07
CA PRO A 295 20.11 -54.05 13.15
C PRO A 295 21.56 -54.54 13.14
N ALA A 296 22.14 -54.66 14.34
CA ALA A 296 23.47 -55.22 14.51
C ALA A 296 23.55 -56.61 13.83
N PRO A 297 24.67 -56.92 13.13
CA PRO A 297 24.83 -58.20 12.47
C PRO A 297 24.73 -59.34 13.49
N ARG A 298 24.02 -60.41 13.12
CA ARG A 298 23.91 -61.61 13.96
C ARG A 298 25.26 -62.33 13.97
N PRO A 299 25.66 -62.93 15.10
CA PRO A 299 26.89 -63.71 15.14
C PRO A 299 26.77 -64.91 14.19
N GLY A 300 27.54 -64.88 13.10
CA GLY A 300 27.58 -65.95 12.10
C GLY A 300 27.63 -65.51 10.63
N ASP A 301 27.40 -64.23 10.31
CA ASP A 301 27.51 -63.75 8.93
C ASP A 301 28.99 -63.64 8.50
N PRO A 302 29.37 -64.13 7.30
CA PRO A 302 30.73 -64.02 6.80
C PRO A 302 31.07 -62.56 6.49
N ALA A 303 32.27 -62.13 6.89
CA ALA A 303 32.77 -60.78 6.64
C ALA A 303 32.76 -60.45 5.14
N ALA A 304 32.12 -59.35 4.76
CA ALA A 304 32.19 -58.81 3.41
C ALA A 304 33.64 -58.37 3.11
N PRO A 305 34.14 -58.58 1.88
CA PRO A 305 35.49 -58.15 1.51
C PRO A 305 35.58 -56.62 1.56
N ALA A 306 36.64 -56.13 2.21
CA ALA A 306 37.07 -54.74 2.08
C ALA A 306 37.58 -54.51 0.65
N ASP A 307 37.29 -53.33 0.11
CA ASP A 307 37.67 -52.81 -1.22
C ASP A 307 36.72 -53.15 -2.38
N ALA A 308 35.65 -52.34 -2.50
CA ALA A 308 35.02 -52.02 -3.77
C ALA A 308 34.79 -50.49 -3.86
N PRO A 309 35.23 -49.80 -4.92
CA PRO A 309 35.02 -48.36 -5.06
C PRO A 309 33.54 -48.04 -5.34
N ALA A 310 33.05 -46.95 -4.73
CA ALA A 310 31.69 -46.47 -4.88
C ALA A 310 31.37 -46.13 -6.35
N LEU A 311 30.39 -46.82 -6.93
CA LEU A 311 29.79 -46.47 -8.22
C LEU A 311 28.91 -45.23 -8.07
N ALA A 312 29.18 -44.21 -8.87
CA ALA A 312 28.40 -42.98 -8.96
C ALA A 312 26.95 -43.26 -9.41
N PRO A 313 25.96 -42.48 -8.95
CA PRO A 313 24.57 -42.68 -9.31
C PRO A 313 24.32 -42.36 -10.80
N ALA A 314 23.56 -43.23 -11.46
CA ALA A 314 23.16 -43.10 -12.85
C ALA A 314 22.18 -41.92 -13.06
N PRO A 315 22.26 -41.19 -14.20
CA PRO A 315 21.31 -40.13 -14.52
C PRO A 315 19.95 -40.68 -14.98
N ALA A 316 18.89 -39.95 -14.64
CA ALA A 316 17.50 -40.25 -14.99
C ALA A 316 17.24 -40.22 -16.52
N PRO A 317 16.29 -41.02 -17.04
CA PRO A 317 16.08 -41.16 -18.47
C PRO A 317 15.36 -39.96 -19.10
N ALA A 318 15.88 -39.52 -20.24
CA ALA A 318 15.25 -38.57 -21.15
C ALA A 318 14.15 -39.24 -21.98
N ALA A 319 13.00 -38.60 -22.08
CA ALA A 319 11.92 -39.00 -23.01
C ALA A 319 12.15 -38.36 -24.39
N GLY A 320 12.47 -39.18 -25.41
CA GLY A 320 12.14 -38.90 -26.81
C GLY A 320 10.66 -39.30 -27.07
N GLY A 321 9.90 -38.76 -28.02
CA GLY A 321 10.21 -38.07 -29.26
C GLY A 321 9.53 -38.81 -30.42
N GLN A 322 8.51 -38.21 -31.05
CA GLN A 322 8.01 -38.45 -32.42
C GLN A 322 7.34 -37.14 -32.88
N SER A 323 7.90 -36.31 -33.77
CA SER A 323 8.14 -36.41 -35.23
C SER A 323 6.89 -36.31 -36.10
N GLY A 324 6.79 -35.23 -36.87
CA GLY A 324 5.90 -35.05 -38.01
C GLY A 324 6.17 -33.70 -38.69
N ALA A 325 6.91 -33.72 -39.80
CA ALA A 325 7.52 -32.58 -40.48
C ALA A 325 6.75 -32.11 -41.73
N ALA A 326 6.87 -30.81 -42.06
CA ALA A 326 7.05 -30.19 -43.39
C ALA A 326 6.91 -28.66 -43.21
N GLY A 327 7.96 -27.83 -43.34
CA GLY A 327 8.51 -27.34 -44.62
C GLY A 327 7.59 -26.25 -45.19
N LEU A 328 7.93 -24.95 -45.17
CA LEU A 328 8.90 -24.30 -46.07
C LEU A 328 9.29 -22.90 -45.57
N ALA A 329 10.51 -22.51 -45.96
CA ALA A 329 11.27 -21.31 -45.60
C ALA A 329 10.71 -19.97 -46.13
N PHE A 330 11.11 -18.85 -45.52
CA PHE A 330 11.91 -17.76 -46.12
C PHE A 330 12.01 -16.56 -45.15
N SER A 331 13.24 -16.13 -44.79
CA SER A 331 13.53 -14.76 -44.34
C SER A 331 13.58 -13.81 -45.56
N PRO A 332 13.40 -12.49 -45.38
CA PRO A 332 14.61 -11.65 -45.26
C PRO A 332 14.49 -10.40 -44.36
N LEU A 333 15.67 -9.85 -44.08
CA LEU A 333 15.97 -8.54 -43.49
C LEU A 333 15.48 -7.34 -44.35
N LEU A 334 15.39 -6.19 -43.66
CA LEU A 334 15.56 -4.80 -44.12
C LEU A 334 14.54 -4.21 -45.13
N ALA A 335 13.82 -3.16 -44.70
CA ALA A 335 13.63 -1.94 -45.50
C ALA A 335 13.10 -0.78 -44.64
N LEU A 336 13.93 0.26 -44.44
CA LEU A 336 13.48 1.63 -44.25
C LEU A 336 12.87 2.14 -45.57
N ALA A 337 11.70 2.82 -45.51
CA ALA A 337 11.36 3.95 -46.39
C ALA A 337 10.02 4.59 -45.99
N THR A 338 10.10 5.84 -45.53
CA THR A 338 9.28 7.02 -45.90
C THR A 338 7.96 6.82 -46.66
N LEU A 339 6.85 7.31 -46.09
CA LEU A 339 5.90 8.22 -46.78
C LEU A 339 4.88 8.84 -45.81
N ALA A 340 4.86 10.18 -45.69
CA ALA A 340 3.64 10.98 -45.64
C ALA A 340 3.99 12.47 -45.76
N VAL A 341 3.69 12.99 -46.95
CA VAL A 341 3.85 14.36 -47.41
C VAL A 341 2.70 15.23 -46.92
N ALA A 342 3.07 16.43 -46.48
CA ALA A 342 2.34 17.71 -46.52
C ALA A 342 0.82 17.75 -46.30
N VAL A 343 0.42 18.35 -45.17
CA VAL A 343 -0.71 19.28 -45.14
C VAL A 343 -0.18 20.65 -44.73
N ALA A 344 -0.52 21.63 -45.57
CA ALA A 344 0.13 22.91 -45.72
C ALA A 344 -0.11 23.87 -44.54
N SER A 345 0.97 24.47 -44.07
CA SER A 345 0.96 25.76 -43.38
C SER A 345 0.85 26.88 -44.42
N ALA A 346 -0.33 27.44 -44.59
CA ALA A 346 -0.53 28.77 -45.16
C ALA A 346 -1.88 29.32 -44.67
N LEU A 347 -1.90 30.62 -44.32
CA LEU A 347 -3.04 31.45 -43.92
C LEU A 347 -3.30 31.59 -42.40
N ARG A 348 -2.33 32.16 -41.68
CA ARG A 348 -2.68 33.20 -40.68
C ARG A 348 -2.62 34.58 -41.35
N ARG A 349 -3.75 34.96 -41.95
CA ARG A 349 -4.27 36.33 -41.87
C ARG A 349 -5.58 36.20 -41.11
N LEU A 350 -5.55 36.57 -39.83
CA LEU A 350 -6.60 37.10 -38.96
C LEU A 350 -6.05 37.07 -37.53
#